data_AF-X0UT15-F1
#
_entry.id   AF-X0UT15-F1
#
_cell.length_a   1.000
_cell.length_b   1.000
_cell.length_c   1.000
_cell.angle_alpha   90.00
_cell.angle_beta   90.00
_cell.angle_gamma   90.00
#
_symmetry.space_group_name_H-M   'P 1'
#
loop_
_entity.id
_entity.type
_entity.pdbx_description
1 polymer ?
#
loop_
_entity_poly.entity_id
_entity_poly.type
_entity_poly.pdbx_seq_one_letter_code
_entity_poly.pdbx_strand_id
1 'polypeptide(L)' 'MSKVGIIGDTHLPAGRKGYLEFCGDTFYAWDCDTIVHIGDLVDWHAISFHAAEPQCPGPSDEYTLAKAQVAQWVKVFPN' A
#
# COMPACT_ATOMS: atom_id res chain seq x y z
N MET A 1 14.79 22.80 4.94
CA MET A 1 15.04 21.69 4.01
C MET A 1 14.03 20.62 4.37
N SER A 2 13.21 20.15 3.42
CA SER A 2 12.18 19.13 3.72
C SER A 2 12.85 17.75 3.84
N LYS A 3 12.37 16.94 4.79
CA LYS A 3 12.73 15.52 4.92
C LYS A 3 11.58 14.67 4.40
N VAL A 4 11.83 13.96 3.31
CA VAL A 4 10.78 13.24 2.58
C VAL A 4 10.84 11.74 2.87
N GLY A 5 9.73 11.19 3.36
CA GLY A 5 9.51 9.75 3.47
C GLY A 5 8.89 9.21 2.20
N ILE A 6 9.45 8.15 1.62
CA ILE A 6 8.97 7.56 0.37
C ILE A 6 8.36 6.19 0.66
N ILE A 7 7.12 5.98 0.23
CA ILE A 7 6.43 4.69 0.24
C ILE A 7 6.44 4.16 -1.18
N GLY A 8 7.01 2.98 -1.40
CA GLY A 8 6.97 2.26 -2.67
C GLY A 8 6.19 0.96 -2.57
N ASP A 9 5.57 0.56 -3.67
CA ASP A 9 5.16 -0.81 -3.98
C ASP A 9 4.39 -1.52 -2.84
N THR A 10 3.25 -0.95 -2.47
CA THR A 10 2.42 -1.51 -1.40
C THR A 10 1.60 -2.71 -1.85
N HIS A 11 1.28 -2.83 -3.15
CA HIS A 11 0.59 -3.98 -3.76
C HIS A 11 -0.62 -4.46 -2.94
N LEU A 12 -1.50 -3.55 -2.53
CA LEU A 12 -2.65 -3.91 -1.71
C LEU A 12 -3.66 -4.71 -2.55
N PRO A 13 -4.23 -5.83 -2.04
CA PRO A 13 -4.19 -6.30 -0.65
C PRO A 13 -3.07 -7.30 -0.32
N ALA A 14 -2.20 -7.63 -1.27
CA ALA A 14 -1.10 -8.60 -1.13
C ALA A 14 0.16 -8.03 -0.44
N GLY A 15 0.12 -6.76 -0.03
CA GLY A 15 1.21 -6.07 0.64
C GLY A 15 1.76 -6.79 1.88
N ARG A 16 3.05 -6.57 2.15
CA ARG A 16 3.73 -7.19 3.30
C ARG A 16 3.08 -6.75 4.62
N LYS A 17 2.65 -7.72 5.43
CA LYS A 17 2.17 -7.46 6.80
C LYS A 17 3.22 -6.70 7.60
N GLY A 18 2.82 -5.62 8.26
CA GLY A 18 3.71 -4.76 9.04
C GLY A 18 4.34 -3.60 8.27
N TYR A 19 4.09 -3.48 6.95
CA TYR A 19 4.75 -2.46 6.15
C TYR A 19 4.25 -1.04 6.48
N LEU A 20 2.96 -0.87 6.73
CA LEU A 20 2.38 0.41 7.16
C LEU A 20 3.02 0.88 8.48
N GLU A 21 3.12 -0.03 9.44
CA GLU A 21 3.76 0.23 10.75
C GLU A 21 5.24 0.57 10.57
N PHE A 22 5.97 -0.21 9.76
CA PHE A 22 7.37 0.06 9.46
C PHE A 22 7.58 1.45 8.85
N CYS A 23 6.76 1.84 7.87
CA CYS A 23 6.82 3.18 7.29
C CYS A 23 6.56 4.26 8.35
N GLY A 24 5.52 4.09 9.16
CA GLY A 24 5.17 5.03 10.24
C GLY A 24 6.31 5.22 11.24
N ASP A 25 6.85 4.12 11.77
CA ASP A 25 7.95 4.14 12.73
C ASP A 25 9.22 4.74 12.14
N THR A 26 9.54 4.40 10.88
CA THR A 26 10.72 4.93 10.18
C THR A 26 10.58 6.43 9.95
N PHE A 27 9.48 6.87 9.38
CA PHE A 27 9.29 8.30 9.06
C PHE A 27 9.22 9.15 10.32
N TYR A 28 8.68 8.62 11.42
CA TYR A 28 8.74 9.26 12.73
C TYR A 28 10.18 9.35 13.25
N ALA A 29 10.94 8.25 13.23
CA ALA A 29 12.31 8.21 13.75
C ALA A 29 13.29 9.15 13.02
N TRP A 30 13.02 9.46 11.75
CA TRP A 30 13.82 10.37 10.93
C TRP A 30 13.21 11.76 10.79
N ASP A 31 12.10 12.03 11.50
CA ASP A 31 11.39 13.32 11.49
C ASP A 31 11.06 13.77 10.05
N CYS A 32 10.51 12.85 9.22
CA CYS A 32 10.03 13.18 7.89
C CYS A 32 8.79 14.07 7.97
N ASP A 33 8.79 15.15 7.18
CA ASP A 33 7.72 16.16 7.17
C ASP A 33 6.82 16.08 5.94
N THR A 34 7.25 15.33 4.92
CA THR A 34 6.53 15.14 3.66
C THR A 34 6.56 13.66 3.32
N ILE A 35 5.39 13.06 3.04
CA ILE A 35 5.28 11.64 2.71
C ILE A 35 4.79 11.53 1.27
N VAL A 36 5.48 10.73 0.46
CA VAL A 36 5.12 10.52 -0.95
C VAL A 36 5.02 9.03 -1.23
N HIS A 37 3.84 8.60 -1.66
CA HIS A 37 3.65 7.28 -2.24
C HIS A 37 3.92 7.34 -3.74
N ILE A 38 4.90 6.57 -4.24
CA ILE A 38 5.39 6.74 -5.63
C ILE A 38 4.65 5.91 -6.68
N GLY A 39 3.82 4.96 -6.27
CA GLY A 39 3.04 4.15 -7.18
C GLY A 39 2.93 2.70 -6.71
N ASP A 40 2.34 1.86 -7.55
CA ASP A 40 2.05 0.45 -7.27
C ASP A 40 1.32 0.25 -5.93
N LEU A 41 0.25 1.04 -5.76
CA LEU A 41 -0.59 1.05 -4.55
C LEU A 41 -1.45 -0.22 -4.44
N VAL A 42 -1.99 -0.68 -5.56
CA VAL A 42 -2.92 -1.81 -5.64
C VAL A 42 -2.32 -2.84 -6.58
N ASP A 43 -2.41 -4.11 -6.20
CA ASP A 43 -1.73 -5.21 -6.89
C ASP A 43 -2.31 -5.51 -8.28
N TRP A 44 -3.64 -5.41 -8.42
CA TRP A 44 -4.38 -5.71 -9.65
C TRP A 44 -4.14 -7.13 -10.19
N HIS A 45 -3.91 -8.09 -9.29
CA HIS A 45 -3.62 -9.47 -9.62
C HIS A 45 -4.71 -10.10 -10.50
N ALA A 46 -5.99 -9.90 -10.13
CA ALA A 46 -7.12 -10.58 -10.77
C ALA A 46 -7.38 -10.10 -12.22
N ILE A 47 -6.83 -8.96 -12.62
CA ILE A 47 -6.95 -8.41 -13.99
C ILE A 47 -5.60 -8.39 -14.73
N SER A 48 -4.57 -8.99 -14.14
CA SER A 48 -3.25 -9.08 -14.77
C SER A 48 -3.25 -10.07 -15.94
N PHE A 49 -2.23 -10.00 -16.81
CA PHE A 49 -2.10 -10.91 -17.94
C PHE A 49 -1.68 -12.34 -17.53
N HIS A 50 -1.26 -12.53 -16.28
CA HIS A 50 -0.73 -13.79 -15.79
C HIS A 50 -1.83 -14.83 -15.59
N ALA A 51 -1.42 -16.10 -15.50
CA ALA A 51 -2.36 -17.19 -15.22
C ALA A 51 -3.06 -16.94 -13.88
N ALA A 52 -4.39 -17.04 -13.88
CA ALA A 52 -5.17 -16.90 -12.67
C ALA A 52 -4.81 -17.99 -11.65
N GLU A 53 -4.58 -17.60 -10.40
CA GLU A 53 -4.44 -18.51 -9.27
C GLU A 53 -5.83 -18.77 -8.66
N PRO A 54 -6.39 -19.99 -8.75
CA PRO A 54 -7.75 -20.28 -8.27
C PRO A 54 -7.97 -20.01 -6.78
N GLN A 55 -6.91 -19.93 -5.98
CA GLN A 55 -6.99 -19.61 -4.54
C GLN A 55 -6.97 -18.10 -4.25
N CYS A 56 -6.70 -17.26 -5.25
CA CYS A 56 -6.72 -15.81 -5.11
C CYS A 56 -8.13 -15.22 -5.25
N PRO A 57 -8.39 -14.04 -4.66
CA PRO A 57 -9.67 -13.35 -4.81
C PRO A 57 -9.99 -13.01 -6.28
N GLY A 58 -11.28 -12.99 -6.62
CA GLY A 58 -11.75 -12.41 -7.87
C GLY A 58 -11.63 -10.87 -7.86
N PRO A 59 -11.85 -10.20 -9.01
CA PRO A 59 -11.61 -8.76 -9.15
C PRO A 59 -12.45 -7.88 -8.21
N SER A 60 -13.70 -8.26 -7.94
CA SER A 60 -14.56 -7.51 -7.00
C SER A 60 -14.12 -7.66 -5.54
N ASP A 61 -13.63 -8.85 -5.16
CA ASP A 61 -13.14 -9.12 -3.83
C ASP A 61 -11.79 -8.43 -3.61
N GLU A 62 -10.88 -8.52 -4.60
CA GLU A 62 -9.60 -7.81 -4.59
C GLU A 62 -9.81 -6.31 -4.44
N TYR A 63 -10.72 -5.69 -5.21
CA TYR A 63 -11.08 -4.28 -5.08
C TYR A 63 -11.55 -3.94 -3.65
N THR A 64 -12.43 -4.76 -3.08
CA THR A 64 -12.99 -4.51 -1.75
C THR A 64 -11.92 -4.58 -0.67
N LEU A 65 -11.05 -5.60 -0.74
CA LEU A 65 -9.93 -5.78 0.19
C LEU A 65 -8.88 -4.67 0.05
N ALA A 66 -8.48 -4.34 -1.18
CA ALA A 66 -7.54 -3.26 -1.47
C ALA A 66 -8.07 -1.92 -0.94
N LYS A 67 -9.34 -1.58 -1.24
CA LYS A 67 -9.97 -0.35 -0.75
C LYS A 67 -9.97 -0.24 0.77
N ALA A 68 -10.25 -1.35 1.47
CA ALA A 68 -10.21 -1.38 2.93
C ALA A 68 -8.80 -1.11 3.47
N GLN A 69 -7.76 -1.70 2.86
CA GLN A 69 -6.37 -1.44 3.28
C GLN A 69 -5.92 -0.02 2.89
N VAL A 70 -6.23 0.48 1.69
CA VAL A 70 -5.94 1.86 1.28
C VAL A 70 -6.52 2.87 2.26
N ALA A 71 -7.73 2.63 2.78
CA ALA A 71 -8.32 3.50 3.81
C ALA A 71 -7.50 3.54 5.11
N GLN A 72 -6.81 2.46 5.46
CA GLN A 72 -5.88 2.42 6.60
C GLN A 72 -4.64 3.26 6.31
N TRP A 73 -4.07 3.15 5.10
CA TRP A 73 -2.92 3.96 4.67
C TRP A 73 -3.25 5.46 4.68
N VAL A 74 -4.39 5.86 4.10
CA VAL A 74 -4.85 7.26 4.10
C VAL A 74 -5.12 7.77 5.52
N LYS A 75 -5.56 6.92 6.44
CA LYS A 75 -5.76 7.30 7.85
C LYS A 75 -4.43 7.65 8.54
N VAL A 76 -3.35 6.94 8.21
CA VAL A 76 -2.02 7.17 8.79
C VAL A 76 -1.29 8.29 8.06
N PHE A 77 -1.40 8.33 6.73
CA PHE A 77 -0.77 9.31 5.85
C PHE A 77 -1.86 10.04 5.02
N PRO A 78 -2.50 11.08 5.57
CA PRO A 78 -3.66 11.73 4.95
C PRO A 78 -3.32 12.76 3.85
N ASN A 79 -2.04 13.15 3.73
CA ASN A 79 -1.59 14.23 2.85
C ASN A 79 -0.53 13.73 1.86
#